data_AF-A0A662N9T7-F1
#
_entry.id   AF-A0A662N9T7-F1
#
_cell.length_a   1.000
_cell.length_b   1.000
_cell.length_c   1.000
_cell.angle_alpha   90.00
_cell.angle_beta   90.00
_cell.angle_gamma   90.00
#
_symmetry.space_group_name_H-M   'P 1'
#
loop_
_entity.id
_entity.type
_entity.pdbx_description
1 polymer ?
#
loop_
_entity_poly.entity_id
_entity_poly.type
_entity_poly.pdbx_seq_one_letter_code
_entity_poly.pdbx_strand_id
1 'polypeptide(L)'
;LMSGAYQSTQVYETVQELAKTEWEDVQRYYSVKGTDGIIFLLSLIGIAIVAFRFLRALNQNKVDGKSLFLLIFYGLSIYLMWTAVRFLFLASGAVLLTFGVLVGELFKIVENMQEKASTKALYVLLLILLFLPIPIVGANTTYNSAKVSGEAVSPSWEETLKWLRENTNEYDTATSWWDYGYWIESSLLGNRRASADGGHARDRDYIIARFLANDGSHSEVDFESWQLNYFIAWIQDWAKFNAISYLGGAITRYERDNSGMILPFTQKIGENAFYSPYGIQLRIVEQGGQKKAIIVAGNQQGEPVQTVIMQTGELIRGKGDFPYAAYVFPNYAVAVYYKVATSNFLKLAFGVPATTEADFTQKLLSNFRLVKNTGDLATYEFVPFGVYKIEIYENNTWRQVSKLIPGEYKAKLYISAFGRDVKDATIKLRAYDGDKLVSEQIIAQNVNISYLNETPVEVTLKVPNATKYNLVLIQKGPVGTLTEAPKVNGKLVSPIRVLNDGQSGELELKAGFRRDYSNLELYLRATVIYLVRTQGENRDDPKAAFEPHMDIIHYEKIASGLSTSNRKLYFKGQASFPKVIQPYIKKLKSEYGDKVEIRGIRVEPVFIADKEYIIYEG
;
A
#
# COMPACT_ATOMS: atom_id res chain seq x y z
N LEU A 1 -9.12 -27.51 -1.74
CA LEU A 1 -7.85 -27.23 -1.00
C LEU A 1 -7.37 -25.79 -1.23
N MET A 2 -7.35 -25.25 -2.46
CA MET A 2 -6.96 -23.83 -2.70
C MET A 2 -8.09 -22.80 -2.73
N SER A 3 -9.37 -23.19 -2.90
CA SER A 3 -10.49 -22.25 -2.74
C SER A 3 -10.55 -21.62 -1.33
N GLY A 4 -10.05 -22.33 -0.32
CA GLY A 4 -9.87 -21.82 1.04
C GLY A 4 -8.64 -20.92 1.22
N ALA A 5 -7.63 -21.00 0.35
CA ALA A 5 -6.49 -20.08 0.38
C ALA A 5 -6.91 -18.68 -0.10
N TYR A 6 -7.82 -18.64 -1.08
CA TYR A 6 -8.49 -17.42 -1.57
C TYR A 6 -9.20 -16.62 -0.48
N GLN A 7 -9.79 -17.35 0.47
CA GLN A 7 -10.58 -16.83 1.58
C GLN A 7 -9.79 -16.83 2.91
N SER A 8 -8.48 -17.09 2.87
CA SER A 8 -7.68 -17.26 4.09
C SER A 8 -7.35 -15.92 4.75
N THR A 9 -7.16 -14.85 3.97
CA THR A 9 -6.94 -13.49 4.46
C THR A 9 -7.54 -12.45 3.52
N GLN A 10 -8.06 -11.34 4.07
CA GLN A 10 -8.68 -10.27 3.27
C GLN A 10 -7.72 -9.62 2.28
N VAL A 11 -6.41 -9.58 2.59
CA VAL A 11 -5.41 -9.03 1.67
C VAL A 11 -5.38 -9.84 0.38
N TYR A 12 -5.47 -11.17 0.43
CA TYR A 12 -5.50 -12.00 -0.77
C TYR A 12 -6.78 -11.84 -1.61
N GLU A 13 -7.91 -11.47 -0.98
CA GLU A 13 -9.12 -11.11 -1.72
C GLU A 13 -8.94 -9.86 -2.58
N THR A 14 -7.94 -9.02 -2.28
CA THR A 14 -7.66 -7.79 -3.02
C THR A 14 -6.55 -7.92 -4.08
N VAL A 15 -5.85 -9.06 -4.14
CA VAL A 15 -4.77 -9.28 -5.12
C VAL A 15 -5.38 -9.72 -6.45
N GLN A 16 -5.23 -8.88 -7.48
CA GLN A 16 -5.82 -9.14 -8.81
C GLN A 16 -5.33 -10.45 -9.44
N GLU A 17 -4.06 -10.80 -9.29
CA GLU A 17 -3.49 -12.05 -9.83
C GLU A 17 -4.13 -13.30 -9.25
N LEU A 18 -4.63 -13.18 -8.02
CA LEU A 18 -5.29 -14.27 -7.35
C LEU A 18 -6.72 -14.39 -7.90
N ALA A 19 -7.36 -13.35 -8.46
CA ALA A 19 -8.81 -13.32 -8.76
C ALA A 19 -9.37 -14.65 -9.28
N LYS A 20 -10.54 -15.06 -8.77
CA LYS A 20 -11.17 -16.31 -9.21
C LYS A 20 -11.43 -16.22 -10.71
N THR A 21 -10.92 -17.19 -11.45
CA THR A 21 -11.08 -17.27 -12.90
C THR A 21 -12.55 -17.49 -13.28
N GLU A 22 -13.04 -16.65 -14.18
CA GLU A 22 -14.34 -16.80 -14.82
C GLU A 22 -14.19 -17.28 -16.26
N TRP A 23 -15.30 -17.69 -16.86
CA TRP A 23 -15.29 -18.13 -18.26
C TRP A 23 -14.92 -17.00 -19.21
N GLU A 24 -15.25 -15.75 -18.87
CA GLU A 24 -14.84 -14.59 -19.65
C GLU A 24 -13.31 -14.45 -19.70
N ASP A 25 -12.61 -14.71 -18.59
CA ASP A 25 -11.15 -14.70 -18.53
C ASP A 25 -10.55 -15.78 -19.43
N VAL A 26 -11.09 -17.01 -19.38
CA VAL A 26 -10.66 -18.12 -20.25
C VAL A 26 -10.90 -17.76 -21.72
N GLN A 27 -12.06 -17.19 -22.03
CA GLN A 27 -12.40 -16.76 -23.39
C GLN A 27 -11.47 -15.67 -23.90
N ARG A 28 -11.12 -14.70 -23.06
CA ARG A 28 -10.20 -13.61 -23.39
C ARG A 28 -8.76 -14.10 -23.51
N TYR A 29 -8.31 -14.94 -22.60
CA TYR A 29 -6.92 -15.41 -22.52
C TYR A 29 -6.58 -16.42 -23.63
N TYR A 30 -7.51 -17.31 -23.96
CA TYR A 30 -7.34 -18.31 -25.02
C TYR A 30 -8.08 -17.96 -26.32
N SER A 31 -8.59 -16.73 -26.44
CA SER A 31 -9.27 -16.20 -27.63
C SER A 31 -10.42 -17.08 -28.17
N VAL A 32 -11.18 -17.73 -27.28
CA VAL A 32 -12.23 -18.72 -27.62
C VAL A 32 -13.43 -18.11 -28.37
N LYS A 33 -13.55 -16.78 -28.44
CA LYS A 33 -14.63 -16.05 -29.13
C LYS A 33 -14.32 -15.63 -30.58
N GLY A 34 -13.14 -15.96 -31.14
CA GLY A 34 -12.74 -15.57 -32.49
C GLY A 34 -12.03 -16.69 -33.28
N THR A 35 -11.35 -16.35 -34.39
CA THR A 35 -10.55 -17.27 -35.23
C THR A 35 -9.35 -17.91 -34.52
N ASP A 36 -9.00 -17.37 -33.34
CA ASP A 36 -7.74 -17.66 -32.65
C ASP A 36 -7.90 -18.75 -31.56
N GLY A 37 -9.15 -19.11 -31.20
CA GLY A 37 -9.45 -20.20 -30.26
C GLY A 37 -9.14 -21.60 -30.79
N ILE A 38 -8.67 -21.70 -32.03
CA ILE A 38 -8.38 -22.97 -32.71
C ILE A 38 -7.30 -23.77 -31.98
N ILE A 39 -6.26 -23.12 -31.42
CA ILE A 39 -5.20 -23.82 -30.68
C ILE A 39 -5.78 -24.47 -29.42
N PHE A 40 -6.59 -23.73 -28.67
CA PHE A 40 -7.23 -24.24 -27.46
C PHE A 40 -8.17 -25.41 -27.78
N LEU A 41 -9.01 -25.29 -28.81
CA LEU A 41 -9.92 -26.37 -29.22
C LEU A 41 -9.18 -27.60 -29.74
N LEU A 42 -8.13 -27.42 -30.56
CA LEU A 42 -7.31 -28.51 -31.07
C LEU A 42 -6.49 -29.19 -29.95
N SER A 43 -6.11 -28.46 -28.91
CA SER A 43 -5.46 -29.03 -27.72
C SER A 43 -6.34 -30.06 -27.01
N LEU A 44 -7.68 -29.92 -27.07
CA LEU A 44 -8.63 -30.88 -26.51
C LEU A 44 -8.58 -32.23 -27.25
N ILE A 45 -8.36 -32.20 -28.56
CA ILE A 45 -8.16 -33.41 -29.36
C ILE A 45 -6.80 -34.04 -29.00
N GLY A 46 -5.77 -33.22 -28.86
CA GLY A 46 -4.45 -33.65 -28.42
C GLY A 46 -4.47 -34.41 -27.09
N ILE A 47 -5.14 -33.86 -26.07
CA ILE A 47 -5.27 -34.54 -24.78
C ILE A 47 -6.13 -35.81 -24.87
N ALA A 48 -7.16 -35.83 -25.73
CA ALA A 48 -7.93 -37.05 -25.98
C ALA A 48 -7.07 -38.18 -26.59
N ILE A 49 -6.15 -37.84 -27.51
CA ILE A 49 -5.18 -38.79 -28.07
C ILE A 49 -4.25 -39.33 -26.96
N VAL A 50 -3.74 -38.46 -26.09
CA VAL A 50 -2.89 -38.86 -24.96
C VAL A 50 -3.66 -39.78 -24.00
N ALA A 51 -4.91 -39.45 -23.67
CA ALA A 51 -5.77 -40.27 -22.83
C ALA A 51 -6.00 -41.66 -23.45
N PHE A 52 -6.32 -41.71 -24.74
CA PHE A 52 -6.51 -42.98 -25.46
C PHE A 52 -5.25 -43.84 -25.46
N ARG A 53 -4.07 -43.24 -25.69
CA ARG A 53 -2.77 -43.94 -25.64
C ARG A 53 -2.50 -44.53 -24.28
N PHE A 54 -2.75 -43.76 -23.23
CA PHE A 54 -2.57 -44.21 -21.87
C PHE A 54 -3.50 -45.39 -21.54
N LEU A 55 -4.80 -45.28 -21.87
CA LEU A 55 -5.76 -46.36 -21.67
C LEU A 55 -5.38 -47.64 -22.44
N ARG A 56 -4.90 -47.50 -23.68
CA ARG A 56 -4.41 -48.63 -24.47
C ARG A 56 -3.18 -49.29 -23.86
N ALA A 57 -2.24 -48.50 -23.33
CA ALA A 57 -1.06 -49.02 -22.63
C ALA A 57 -1.45 -49.78 -21.36
N LEU A 58 -2.41 -49.24 -20.59
CA LEU A 58 -2.95 -49.90 -19.40
C LEU A 58 -3.61 -51.24 -19.74
N ASN A 59 -4.39 -51.31 -20.82
CA ASN A 59 -4.96 -52.57 -21.30
C ASN A 59 -3.90 -53.62 -21.70
N GLN A 60 -2.65 -53.20 -21.94
CA GLN A 60 -1.51 -54.06 -22.22
C GLN A 60 -0.63 -54.31 -20.98
N ASN A 61 -1.12 -54.01 -19.77
CA ASN A 61 -0.39 -54.07 -18.51
C ASN A 61 0.92 -53.26 -18.50
N LYS A 62 0.96 -52.14 -19.24
CA LYS A 62 2.08 -51.20 -19.29
C LYS A 62 1.65 -49.82 -18.82
N VAL A 63 2.55 -49.11 -18.15
CA VAL A 63 2.33 -47.71 -17.76
C VAL A 63 3.18 -46.82 -18.66
N ASP A 64 2.53 -46.07 -19.55
CA ASP A 64 3.20 -45.04 -20.33
C ASP A 64 3.39 -43.78 -19.48
N GLY A 65 4.59 -43.65 -18.89
CA GLY A 65 4.94 -42.53 -18.03
C GLY A 65 4.84 -41.15 -18.71
N LYS A 66 5.03 -41.06 -20.03
CA LYS A 66 4.90 -39.80 -20.77
C LYS A 66 3.45 -39.36 -20.87
N SER A 67 2.56 -40.29 -21.23
CA SER A 67 1.12 -40.00 -21.30
C SER A 67 0.55 -39.73 -19.91
N LEU A 68 0.98 -40.47 -18.88
CA LEU A 68 0.59 -40.21 -17.49
C LEU A 68 1.01 -38.81 -17.03
N PHE A 69 2.24 -38.41 -17.30
CA PHE A 69 2.73 -37.06 -16.97
C PHE A 69 1.89 -35.98 -17.64
N LEU A 70 1.62 -36.09 -18.94
CA LEU A 70 0.82 -35.10 -19.67
C LEU A 70 -0.61 -35.02 -19.16
N LEU A 71 -1.24 -36.14 -18.82
CA LEU A 71 -2.59 -36.17 -18.24
C LEU A 71 -2.62 -35.49 -16.87
N ILE A 72 -1.64 -35.79 -15.99
CA ILE A 72 -1.53 -35.16 -14.67
C ILE A 72 -1.26 -33.67 -14.83
N PHE A 73 -0.30 -33.28 -15.68
CA PHE A 73 0.05 -31.88 -15.90
C PHE A 73 -1.12 -31.07 -16.45
N TYR A 74 -1.84 -31.60 -17.44
CA TYR A 74 -3.02 -30.96 -18.02
C TYR A 74 -4.17 -30.88 -17.02
N GLY A 75 -4.46 -31.96 -16.30
CA GLY A 75 -5.50 -32.00 -15.27
C GLY A 75 -5.22 -31.03 -14.11
N LEU A 76 -3.99 -31.00 -13.61
CA LEU A 76 -3.58 -30.07 -12.56
C LEU A 76 -3.59 -28.62 -13.06
N SER A 77 -3.20 -28.38 -14.31
CA SER A 77 -3.24 -27.05 -14.92
C SER A 77 -4.66 -26.51 -15.01
N ILE A 78 -5.62 -27.33 -15.45
CA ILE A 78 -7.04 -26.96 -15.46
C ILE A 78 -7.53 -26.69 -14.03
N TYR A 79 -7.19 -27.59 -13.09
CA TYR A 79 -7.57 -27.41 -11.70
C TYR A 79 -7.07 -26.08 -11.14
N LEU A 80 -5.78 -25.77 -11.30
CA LEU A 80 -5.16 -24.54 -10.82
C LEU A 80 -5.72 -23.31 -11.54
N MET A 81 -5.90 -23.38 -12.86
CA MET A 81 -6.49 -22.30 -13.66
C MET A 81 -7.84 -21.87 -13.11
N TRP A 82 -8.69 -22.79 -12.65
CA TRP A 82 -9.98 -22.44 -12.05
C TRP A 82 -9.89 -21.89 -10.61
N THR A 83 -8.71 -21.93 -10.00
CA THR A 83 -8.50 -21.36 -8.66
C THR A 83 -8.09 -19.89 -8.67
N ALA A 84 -7.31 -19.45 -9.67
CA ALA A 84 -6.84 -18.08 -9.79
C ALA A 84 -6.44 -17.73 -11.23
N VAL A 85 -6.70 -16.50 -11.67
CA VAL A 85 -6.42 -16.03 -13.05
C VAL A 85 -4.94 -16.12 -13.41
N ARG A 86 -4.01 -15.96 -12.46
CA ARG A 86 -2.57 -16.13 -12.73
C ARG A 86 -2.21 -17.50 -13.29
N PHE A 87 -2.97 -18.55 -12.96
CA PHE A 87 -2.73 -19.89 -13.48
C PHE A 87 -3.22 -20.10 -14.92
N LEU A 88 -3.89 -19.12 -15.55
CA LEU A 88 -4.14 -19.12 -16.99
C LEU A 88 -2.82 -19.20 -17.78
N PHE A 89 -1.79 -18.48 -17.32
CA PHE A 89 -0.46 -18.57 -17.93
C PHE A 89 0.15 -19.97 -17.80
N LEU A 90 0.07 -20.58 -16.61
CA LEU A 90 0.58 -21.95 -16.41
C LEU A 90 -0.16 -22.96 -17.29
N ALA A 91 -1.49 -22.85 -17.37
CA ALA A 91 -2.32 -23.74 -18.17
C ALA A 91 -2.09 -23.60 -19.68
N SER A 92 -1.64 -22.44 -20.15
CA SER A 92 -1.24 -22.26 -21.55
C SER A 92 -0.11 -23.22 -21.97
N GLY A 93 0.82 -23.53 -21.07
CA GLY A 93 1.88 -24.51 -21.35
C GLY A 93 1.32 -25.91 -21.58
N ALA A 94 0.32 -26.33 -20.80
CA ALA A 94 -0.34 -27.61 -20.99
C ALA A 94 -1.13 -27.68 -22.30
N VAL A 95 -1.84 -26.61 -22.64
CA VAL A 95 -2.58 -26.45 -23.91
C VAL A 95 -1.62 -26.53 -25.11
N LEU A 96 -0.48 -25.84 -25.06
CA LEU A 96 0.52 -25.86 -26.13
C LEU A 96 1.13 -27.25 -26.32
N LEU A 97 1.44 -27.95 -25.23
CA LEU A 97 2.01 -29.30 -25.30
C LEU A 97 1.03 -30.31 -25.93
N THR A 98 -0.24 -30.29 -25.55
CA THR A 98 -1.24 -31.22 -26.10
C THR A 98 -1.60 -30.87 -27.54
N PHE A 99 -1.64 -29.59 -27.90
CA PHE A 99 -1.70 -29.15 -29.30
C PHE A 99 -0.51 -29.68 -30.10
N GLY A 100 0.71 -29.57 -29.56
CA GLY A 100 1.92 -30.13 -30.17
C GLY A 100 1.84 -31.65 -30.38
N VAL A 101 1.24 -32.40 -29.44
CA VAL A 101 0.98 -33.83 -29.62
C VAL A 101 0.07 -34.08 -30.81
N LEU A 102 -1.05 -33.35 -30.94
CA LEU A 102 -1.95 -33.50 -32.09
C LEU A 102 -1.19 -33.25 -33.40
N VAL A 103 -0.49 -32.11 -33.50
CA VAL A 103 0.25 -31.75 -34.72
C VAL A 103 1.33 -32.79 -35.04
N GLY A 104 2.07 -33.27 -34.04
CA GLY A 104 3.06 -34.32 -34.21
C GLY A 104 2.47 -35.64 -34.70
N GLU A 105 1.25 -36.00 -34.27
CA GLU A 105 0.56 -37.17 -34.81
C GLU A 105 0.08 -36.98 -36.24
N LEU A 106 -0.38 -35.78 -36.59
CA LEU A 106 -0.71 -35.45 -37.97
C LEU A 106 0.53 -35.53 -38.88
N PHE A 107 1.68 -35.02 -38.44
CA PHE A 107 2.94 -35.15 -39.20
C PHE A 107 3.33 -36.61 -39.44
N LYS A 108 3.24 -37.47 -38.43
CA LYS A 108 3.50 -38.91 -38.60
C LYS A 108 2.56 -39.57 -39.61
N ILE A 109 1.29 -39.16 -39.66
CA ILE A 109 0.34 -39.68 -40.65
C ILE A 109 0.81 -39.27 -42.05
N VAL A 110 1.16 -38.00 -42.26
CA VAL A 110 1.60 -37.46 -43.56
C VAL A 110 2.92 -38.09 -44.03
N GLU A 111 3.90 -38.27 -43.14
CA GLU A 111 5.20 -38.87 -43.46
C GLU A 111 5.09 -40.34 -43.92
N ASN A 112 4.07 -41.06 -43.46
CA ASN A 112 3.81 -42.43 -43.86
C ASN A 112 2.98 -42.55 -45.17
N MET A 113 2.55 -41.43 -45.77
CA MET A 113 1.82 -41.42 -47.05
C MET A 113 2.79 -41.49 -48.23
N GLN A 114 2.36 -42.08 -49.35
CA GLN A 114 3.13 -42.05 -50.60
C GLN A 114 3.41 -40.61 -51.04
N GLU A 115 4.62 -40.37 -51.57
CA GLU A 115 5.00 -39.05 -52.08
C GLU A 115 4.16 -38.65 -53.28
N LYS A 116 3.27 -37.67 -53.08
CA LYS A 116 2.42 -37.05 -54.10
C LYS A 116 2.37 -35.54 -53.86
N ALA A 117 1.97 -34.78 -54.88
CA ALA A 117 1.77 -33.33 -54.76
C ALA A 117 0.79 -32.98 -53.62
N SER A 118 -0.25 -33.79 -53.41
CA SER A 118 -1.20 -33.64 -52.30
C SER A 118 -0.56 -33.87 -50.93
N THR A 119 0.35 -34.83 -50.79
CA THR A 119 1.11 -35.08 -49.54
C THR A 119 2.01 -33.89 -49.19
N LYS A 120 2.69 -33.32 -50.19
CA LYS A 120 3.50 -32.09 -50.01
C LYS A 120 2.64 -30.89 -49.60
N ALA A 121 1.46 -30.73 -50.20
CA ALA A 121 0.51 -29.68 -49.83
C ALA A 121 0.00 -29.83 -48.38
N LEU A 122 -0.28 -31.07 -47.95
CA LEU A 122 -0.71 -31.36 -46.58
C LEU A 122 0.42 -31.10 -45.56
N TYR A 123 1.66 -31.41 -45.93
CA TYR A 123 2.84 -31.07 -45.11
C TYR A 123 3.01 -29.56 -44.94
N VAL A 124 2.87 -28.79 -46.04
CA VAL A 124 2.89 -27.32 -46.00
C VAL A 124 1.74 -26.77 -45.15
N LEU A 125 0.54 -27.36 -45.23
CA LEU A 125 -0.59 -26.97 -44.39
C LEU A 125 -0.32 -27.21 -42.90
N LEU A 126 0.30 -28.32 -42.52
CA LEU A 126 0.69 -28.58 -41.14
C LEU A 126 1.78 -27.62 -40.65
N LEU A 127 2.74 -27.25 -41.51
CA LEU A 127 3.72 -26.20 -41.19
C LEU A 127 3.04 -24.85 -40.98
N ILE A 128 2.07 -24.49 -41.82
CA ILE A 128 1.25 -23.28 -41.64
C ILE A 128 0.49 -23.35 -40.31
N LEU A 129 -0.16 -24.47 -39.99
CA LEU A 129 -0.88 -24.66 -38.73
C LEU A 129 0.05 -24.58 -37.50
N LEU A 130 1.30 -25.03 -37.63
CA LEU A 130 2.29 -24.98 -36.56
C LEU A 130 2.88 -23.58 -36.36
N PHE A 131 3.22 -22.89 -37.45
CA PHE A 131 4.02 -21.65 -37.40
C PHE A 131 3.22 -20.36 -37.57
N LEU A 132 2.10 -20.37 -38.29
CA LEU A 132 1.33 -19.16 -38.59
C LEU A 132 0.51 -18.61 -37.40
N PRO A 133 -0.03 -19.44 -36.48
CA PRO A 133 -0.74 -18.91 -35.32
C PRO A 133 0.14 -18.09 -34.37
N ILE A 134 1.44 -18.41 -34.29
CA ILE A 134 2.39 -17.76 -33.37
C ILE A 134 2.53 -16.25 -33.66
N PRO A 135 2.87 -15.79 -34.89
CA PRO A 135 2.98 -14.37 -35.19
C PRO A 135 1.63 -13.64 -35.20
N ILE A 136 0.53 -14.30 -35.57
CA ILE A 136 -0.80 -13.64 -35.64
C ILE A 136 -1.35 -13.40 -34.23
N VAL A 137 -1.38 -14.45 -33.40
CA VAL A 137 -1.84 -14.34 -32.01
C VAL A 137 -0.84 -13.53 -31.19
N GLY A 138 0.46 -13.76 -31.37
CA GLY A 138 1.53 -13.03 -30.69
C GLY A 138 1.53 -11.54 -31.00
N ALA A 139 1.34 -11.13 -32.26
CA ALA A 139 1.29 -9.71 -32.61
C ALA A 139 0.04 -9.03 -32.05
N ASN A 140 -1.14 -9.65 -32.15
CA ASN A 140 -2.38 -9.04 -31.65
C ASN A 140 -2.40 -8.97 -30.11
N THR A 141 -1.97 -10.02 -29.42
CA THR A 141 -1.87 -10.04 -27.96
C THR A 141 -0.79 -9.10 -27.44
N THR A 142 0.39 -9.06 -28.06
CA THR A 142 1.47 -8.13 -27.67
C THR A 142 1.07 -6.69 -27.96
N TYR A 143 0.44 -6.40 -29.09
CA TYR A 143 -0.03 -5.06 -29.44
C TYR A 143 -1.14 -4.57 -28.50
N ASN A 144 -2.14 -5.41 -28.22
CA ASN A 144 -3.20 -5.05 -27.28
C ASN A 144 -2.69 -4.98 -25.84
N SER A 145 -1.75 -5.85 -25.45
CA SER A 145 -1.12 -5.79 -24.13
C SER A 145 -0.27 -4.53 -24.02
N ALA A 146 0.53 -4.15 -25.01
CA ALA A 146 1.30 -2.91 -25.02
C ALA A 146 0.42 -1.65 -25.02
N LYS A 147 -0.80 -1.73 -25.57
CA LYS A 147 -1.77 -0.63 -25.55
C LYS A 147 -2.48 -0.48 -24.20
N VAL A 148 -2.57 -1.56 -23.40
CA VAL A 148 -3.28 -1.61 -22.12
C VAL A 148 -2.32 -1.55 -20.93
N SER A 149 -1.13 -2.12 -21.06
CA SER A 149 -0.01 -1.91 -20.14
C SER A 149 0.68 -0.60 -20.55
N GLY A 150 0.29 0.49 -19.90
CA GLY A 150 1.17 1.66 -19.87
C GLY A 150 2.55 1.28 -19.32
N GLU A 151 3.51 2.21 -19.37
CA GLU A 151 4.81 2.00 -18.73
C GLU A 151 4.61 1.48 -17.31
N ALA A 152 5.22 0.32 -17.00
CA ALA A 152 5.01 -0.38 -15.73
C ALA A 152 5.31 0.52 -14.52
N VAL A 153 6.21 1.49 -14.70
CA VAL A 153 6.47 2.61 -13.79
C VAL A 153 6.18 3.89 -14.58
N SER A 154 5.25 4.72 -14.12
CA SER A 154 4.97 5.99 -14.81
C SER A 154 6.14 6.99 -14.69
N PRO A 155 6.28 7.97 -15.59
CA PRO A 155 7.31 9.00 -15.49
C PRO A 155 7.32 9.74 -14.14
N SER A 156 6.15 9.99 -13.55
CA SER A 156 6.00 10.58 -12.21
C SER A 156 6.67 9.77 -11.10
N TRP A 157 6.54 8.44 -11.17
CA TRP A 157 7.19 7.52 -10.25
C TRP A 157 8.70 7.47 -10.49
N GLU A 158 9.16 7.41 -11.74
CA GLU A 158 10.59 7.42 -12.05
C GLU A 158 11.28 8.68 -11.53
N GLU A 159 10.69 9.86 -11.78
CA GLU A 159 11.21 11.15 -11.30
C GLU A 159 11.27 11.18 -9.77
N THR A 160 10.21 10.71 -9.10
CA THR A 160 10.13 10.71 -7.64
C THR A 160 11.12 9.75 -7.01
N LEU A 161 11.28 8.54 -7.57
CA LEU A 161 12.22 7.54 -7.06
C LEU A 161 13.67 7.99 -7.25
N LYS A 162 13.98 8.64 -8.38
CA LYS A 162 15.28 9.28 -8.60
C LYS A 162 15.52 10.40 -7.59
N TRP A 163 14.51 11.26 -7.36
CA TRP A 163 14.60 12.31 -6.35
C TRP A 163 14.87 11.74 -4.96
N LEU A 164 14.15 10.67 -4.55
CA LEU A 164 14.38 9.99 -3.27
C LEU A 164 15.82 9.52 -3.14
N ARG A 165 16.37 8.87 -4.18
CA ARG A 165 17.75 8.39 -4.19
C ARG A 165 18.76 9.51 -4.01
N GLU A 166 18.57 10.62 -4.70
CA GLU A 166 19.54 11.72 -4.80
C GLU A 166 19.45 12.72 -3.64
N ASN A 167 18.29 12.86 -3.01
CA ASN A 167 18.02 13.95 -2.05
C ASN A 167 17.74 13.49 -0.62
N THR A 168 17.68 12.19 -0.36
CA THR A 168 17.37 11.65 0.98
C THR A 168 18.53 10.80 1.52
N ASN A 169 18.55 10.46 2.80
CA ASN A 169 19.63 9.63 3.36
C ASN A 169 19.47 8.17 2.90
N GLU A 170 20.60 7.48 2.67
CA GLU A 170 20.62 6.07 2.20
C GLU A 170 19.90 5.08 3.13
N TYR A 171 19.77 5.42 4.42
CA TYR A 171 19.07 4.62 5.43
C TYR A 171 17.61 5.05 5.64
N ASP A 172 17.10 5.96 4.82
CA ASP A 172 15.71 6.41 4.89
C ASP A 172 14.75 5.33 4.41
N THR A 173 13.62 5.29 5.08
CA THR A 173 12.50 4.41 4.74
C THR A 173 11.39 5.23 4.12
N ALA A 174 10.91 4.79 2.97
CA ALA A 174 9.72 5.35 2.32
C ALA A 174 8.59 4.31 2.32
N THR A 175 7.36 4.77 2.15
CA THR A 175 6.22 3.89 1.91
C THR A 175 5.21 4.56 0.99
N SER A 176 4.38 3.72 0.40
CA SER A 176 3.16 4.11 -0.30
C SER A 176 2.11 3.02 -0.02
N TRP A 177 1.07 2.92 -0.84
CA TRP A 177 0.34 1.67 -0.94
C TRP A 177 1.28 0.51 -1.32
N TRP A 178 0.97 -0.71 -0.86
CA TRP A 178 1.90 -1.86 -0.87
C TRP A 178 2.41 -2.22 -2.27
N ASP A 179 1.63 -1.92 -3.31
CA ASP A 179 1.93 -2.20 -4.71
C ASP A 179 3.16 -1.48 -5.26
N TYR A 180 3.76 -0.53 -4.53
CA TYR A 180 4.89 0.24 -5.03
C TYR A 180 6.17 0.05 -4.21
N GLY A 181 6.11 -0.77 -3.15
CA GLY A 181 7.26 -1.02 -2.27
C GLY A 181 8.50 -1.53 -3.04
N TYR A 182 8.30 -2.41 -4.03
CA TYR A 182 9.39 -2.92 -4.87
C TYR A 182 9.98 -1.87 -5.82
N TRP A 183 9.22 -0.83 -6.20
CA TRP A 183 9.76 0.31 -6.96
C TRP A 183 10.66 1.19 -6.07
N ILE A 184 10.25 1.39 -4.82
CA ILE A 184 11.01 2.10 -3.79
C ILE A 184 12.32 1.36 -3.47
N GLU A 185 12.25 0.03 -3.31
CA GLU A 185 13.42 -0.82 -3.01
C GLU A 185 14.36 -1.04 -4.19
N SER A 186 13.87 -0.86 -5.41
CA SER A 186 14.66 -1.09 -6.62
C SER A 186 16.00 -0.34 -6.58
N SER A 187 17.09 -1.10 -6.68
CA SER A 187 18.44 -0.55 -6.77
C SER A 187 18.67 0.27 -8.04
N LEU A 188 17.76 0.20 -9.03
CA LEU A 188 17.79 1.01 -10.25
C LEU A 188 17.04 2.35 -10.10
N LEU A 189 15.97 2.39 -9.31
CA LEU A 189 15.12 3.59 -9.13
C LEU A 189 15.22 4.19 -7.72
N GLY A 190 14.48 3.68 -6.73
CA GLY A 190 14.42 4.31 -5.41
C GLY A 190 15.65 4.08 -4.53
N ASN A 191 16.19 2.86 -4.51
CA ASN A 191 17.24 2.42 -3.59
C ASN A 191 16.99 2.90 -2.14
N ARG A 192 15.74 2.77 -1.68
CA ARG A 192 15.31 3.07 -0.31
C ARG A 192 14.53 1.88 0.24
N ARG A 193 14.56 1.71 1.56
CA ARG A 193 13.78 0.64 2.18
C ARG A 193 12.30 0.95 2.08
N ALA A 194 11.47 -0.05 1.79
CA ALA A 194 10.02 0.07 1.88
C ALA A 194 9.49 -0.42 3.24
N SER A 195 8.45 0.24 3.76
CA SER A 195 7.77 -0.27 4.96
C SER A 195 6.88 -1.48 4.68
N ALA A 196 6.32 -1.57 3.48
CA ALA A 196 5.53 -2.69 2.99
C ALA A 196 5.71 -2.84 1.47
N ASP A 197 5.69 -4.07 0.98
CA ASP A 197 5.74 -4.40 -0.45
C ASP A 197 4.90 -5.65 -0.77
N GLY A 198 4.65 -5.93 -2.05
CA GLY A 198 3.81 -7.07 -2.45
C GLY A 198 4.33 -8.46 -2.05
N GLY A 199 5.63 -8.59 -1.77
CA GLY A 199 6.31 -9.81 -1.34
C GLY A 199 6.55 -9.91 0.17
N HIS A 200 6.57 -8.81 0.92
CA HIS A 200 6.84 -8.81 2.37
C HIS A 200 5.99 -7.81 3.15
N ALA A 201 5.80 -8.08 4.44
CA ALA A 201 5.12 -7.17 5.37
C ALA A 201 3.64 -6.86 5.05
N ARG A 202 2.92 -7.80 4.45
CA ARG A 202 1.47 -7.69 4.10
C ARG A 202 0.54 -7.43 5.29
N ASP A 203 0.98 -7.69 6.51
CA ASP A 203 0.28 -7.30 7.74
C ASP A 203 0.22 -5.77 7.89
N ARG A 204 1.22 -5.02 7.42
CA ARG A 204 1.21 -3.55 7.42
C ARG A 204 0.24 -2.94 6.41
N ASP A 205 -0.20 -3.68 5.39
CA ASP A 205 -1.19 -3.23 4.42
C ASP A 205 -2.46 -2.74 5.11
N TYR A 206 -2.90 -3.45 6.17
CA TYR A 206 -4.07 -3.07 6.97
C TYR A 206 -3.88 -1.74 7.69
N ILE A 207 -2.67 -1.44 8.15
CA ILE A 207 -2.35 -0.21 8.90
C ILE A 207 -2.19 0.98 7.94
N ILE A 208 -1.55 0.76 6.78
CA ILE A 208 -1.50 1.76 5.71
C ILE A 208 -2.91 2.04 5.19
N ALA A 209 -3.73 1.01 5.03
CA ALA A 209 -5.13 1.14 4.62
C ALA A 209 -5.95 1.90 5.66
N ARG A 210 -5.78 1.60 6.95
CA ARG A 210 -6.43 2.35 8.04
C ARG A 210 -6.08 3.83 7.98
N PHE A 211 -4.80 4.15 7.78
CA PHE A 211 -4.36 5.52 7.61
C PHE A 211 -5.02 6.19 6.39
N LEU A 212 -4.97 5.56 5.21
CA LEU A 212 -5.44 6.15 3.96
C LEU A 212 -6.96 6.30 3.87
N ALA A 213 -7.71 5.32 4.37
CA ALA A 213 -9.16 5.23 4.19
C ALA A 213 -9.98 5.99 5.24
N ASN A 214 -9.40 6.28 6.41
CA ASN A 214 -10.10 6.93 7.51
C ASN A 214 -9.68 8.40 7.68
N ASP A 215 -10.29 9.06 8.65
CA ASP A 215 -10.12 10.47 9.00
C ASP A 215 -9.98 10.61 10.52
N GLY A 216 -9.50 11.77 10.98
CA GLY A 216 -9.43 12.08 12.40
C GLY A 216 -8.53 11.15 13.20
N SER A 217 -8.77 11.10 14.50
CA SER A 217 -8.01 10.28 15.45
C SER A 217 -8.06 8.79 15.11
N HIS A 218 -9.11 8.33 14.41
CA HIS A 218 -9.25 6.94 13.99
C HIS A 218 -8.17 6.52 12.99
N SER A 219 -7.68 7.46 12.17
CA SER A 219 -6.68 7.24 11.14
C SER A 219 -5.23 7.30 11.62
N GLU A 220 -4.99 7.73 12.87
CA GLU A 220 -3.65 7.88 13.42
C GLU A 220 -2.98 6.54 13.73
N VAL A 221 -1.80 6.33 13.16
CA VAL A 221 -1.02 5.09 13.27
C VAL A 221 0.44 5.40 13.59
N ASP A 222 1.09 4.58 14.43
CA ASP A 222 2.49 4.78 14.84
C ASP A 222 3.49 4.41 13.73
N PHE A 223 3.55 5.22 12.67
CA PHE A 223 4.54 5.06 11.59
C PHE A 223 5.98 5.29 12.06
N GLU A 224 6.19 6.03 13.15
CA GLU A 224 7.52 6.18 13.76
C GLU A 224 8.06 4.84 14.27
N SER A 225 7.20 3.93 14.72
CA SER A 225 7.62 2.56 15.06
C SER A 225 8.26 1.82 13.86
N TRP A 226 7.93 2.20 12.64
CA TRP A 226 8.53 1.65 11.41
C TRP A 226 9.73 2.46 10.92
N GLN A 227 10.07 3.54 11.64
CA GLN A 227 11.07 4.53 11.24
C GLN A 227 10.76 5.14 9.87
N LEU A 228 9.47 5.35 9.56
CA LEU A 228 9.06 5.94 8.30
C LEU A 228 9.64 7.37 8.17
N ASN A 229 10.13 7.71 6.98
CA ASN A 229 10.63 9.05 6.67
C ASN A 229 9.86 9.72 5.54
N TYR A 230 9.40 8.95 4.55
CA TYR A 230 8.64 9.49 3.44
C TYR A 230 7.38 8.68 3.17
N PHE A 231 6.25 9.38 2.96
CA PHE A 231 5.01 8.78 2.50
C PHE A 231 4.68 9.30 1.10
N ILE A 232 4.38 8.41 0.18
CA ILE A 232 4.04 8.75 -1.21
C ILE A 232 2.56 8.46 -1.44
N ALA A 233 1.80 9.49 -1.78
CA ALA A 233 0.40 9.40 -2.16
C ALA A 233 0.26 9.60 -3.67
N TRP A 234 -0.37 8.65 -4.35
CA TRP A 234 -0.57 8.71 -5.80
C TRP A 234 -2.04 8.80 -6.15
N ILE A 235 -2.43 9.78 -6.97
CA ILE A 235 -3.83 9.98 -7.36
C ILE A 235 -4.43 8.70 -7.93
N GLN A 236 -3.68 7.93 -8.73
CA GLN A 236 -4.19 6.70 -9.38
C GLN A 236 -4.58 5.57 -8.41
N ASP A 237 -4.21 5.65 -7.13
CA ASP A 237 -4.71 4.73 -6.10
C ASP A 237 -6.23 4.86 -5.89
N TRP A 238 -6.89 5.88 -6.48
CA TRP A 238 -8.34 5.94 -6.56
C TRP A 238 -8.95 4.65 -7.15
N ALA A 239 -8.28 4.02 -8.12
CA ALA A 239 -8.73 2.78 -8.75
C ALA A 239 -8.63 1.56 -7.80
N LYS A 240 -7.81 1.66 -6.76
CA LYS A 240 -7.59 0.63 -5.73
C LYS A 240 -8.33 0.94 -4.43
N PHE A 241 -9.06 2.05 -4.40
CA PHE A 241 -9.57 2.60 -3.16
C PHE A 241 -10.66 1.74 -2.52
N ASN A 242 -11.32 0.86 -3.27
CA ASN A 242 -12.19 -0.19 -2.72
C ASN A 242 -11.42 -1.16 -1.81
N ALA A 243 -10.25 -1.63 -2.24
CA ALA A 243 -9.40 -2.51 -1.44
C ALA A 243 -8.84 -1.78 -0.22
N ILE A 244 -8.33 -0.56 -0.43
CA ILE A 244 -7.80 0.30 0.65
C ILE A 244 -8.89 0.56 1.70
N SER A 245 -10.10 0.91 1.28
CA SER A 245 -11.22 1.17 2.19
C SER A 245 -11.65 -0.08 2.96
N TYR A 246 -11.68 -1.24 2.30
CA TYR A 246 -12.05 -2.50 2.93
C TYR A 246 -11.00 -2.97 3.95
N LEU A 247 -9.73 -2.93 3.57
CA LEU A 247 -8.62 -3.32 4.45
C LEU A 247 -8.42 -2.33 5.60
N GLY A 248 -8.79 -1.06 5.40
CA GLY A 248 -8.75 -0.01 6.42
C GLY A 248 -9.94 -0.01 7.37
N GLY A 249 -10.90 -0.91 7.18
CA GLY A 249 -12.11 -1.02 8.01
C GLY A 249 -13.18 0.04 7.76
N ALA A 250 -13.03 0.89 6.73
CA ALA A 250 -13.97 1.96 6.43
C ALA A 250 -15.28 1.45 5.79
N ILE A 251 -15.23 0.30 5.11
CA ILE A 251 -16.39 -0.28 4.41
C ILE A 251 -16.53 -1.79 4.67
N THR A 252 -17.73 -2.29 4.41
CA THR A 252 -18.07 -3.71 4.44
C THR A 252 -17.61 -4.44 3.18
N ARG A 253 -17.56 -5.79 3.22
CA ARG A 253 -17.28 -6.62 2.05
C ARG A 253 -18.28 -6.38 0.91
N TYR A 254 -19.56 -6.19 1.24
CA TYR A 254 -20.62 -5.91 0.28
C TYR A 254 -20.38 -4.58 -0.44
N GLU A 255 -20.06 -3.52 0.29
CA GLU A 255 -19.77 -2.20 -0.30
C GLU A 255 -18.52 -2.24 -1.19
N ARG A 256 -17.48 -3.00 -0.82
CA ARG A 256 -16.29 -3.21 -1.66
C ARG A 256 -16.67 -3.78 -3.04
N ASP A 257 -17.61 -4.73 -3.08
CA ASP A 257 -17.96 -5.44 -4.31
C ASP A 257 -19.05 -4.73 -5.13
N ASN A 258 -19.85 -3.85 -4.51
CA ASN A 258 -21.05 -3.28 -5.13
C ASN A 258 -21.03 -1.76 -5.27
N SER A 259 -19.98 -1.06 -4.82
CA SER A 259 -19.90 0.41 -4.89
C SER A 259 -18.49 0.88 -5.21
N GLY A 260 -18.34 1.76 -6.20
CA GLY A 260 -17.05 2.40 -6.48
C GLY A 260 -16.75 3.44 -5.41
N MET A 261 -15.62 3.35 -4.71
CA MET A 261 -15.32 4.31 -3.63
C MET A 261 -15.01 5.70 -4.16
N ILE A 262 -14.40 5.80 -5.34
CA ILE A 262 -14.11 7.06 -6.03
C ILE A 262 -14.54 6.93 -7.48
N LEU A 263 -15.42 7.83 -7.92
CA LEU A 263 -15.90 7.96 -9.28
C LEU A 263 -15.22 9.18 -9.92
N PRO A 264 -14.28 8.99 -10.86
CA PRO A 264 -13.61 10.10 -11.51
C PRO A 264 -14.45 10.64 -12.67
N PHE A 265 -14.52 11.96 -12.78
CA PHE A 265 -15.08 12.68 -13.92
C PHE A 265 -13.94 13.44 -14.60
N THR A 266 -13.29 12.77 -15.56
CA THR A 266 -12.03 13.23 -16.17
C THR A 266 -12.23 14.20 -17.33
N GLN A 267 -13.45 14.35 -17.84
CA GLN A 267 -13.74 15.22 -18.97
C GLN A 267 -14.74 16.30 -18.58
N LYS A 268 -14.35 17.57 -18.69
CA LYS A 268 -15.29 18.70 -18.61
C LYS A 268 -16.08 18.79 -19.92
N ILE A 269 -17.40 18.65 -19.85
CA ILE A 269 -18.32 18.64 -21.02
C ILE A 269 -19.21 19.89 -21.10
N GLY A 270 -19.07 20.80 -20.13
CA GLY A 270 -19.71 22.11 -20.09
C GLY A 270 -19.17 22.88 -18.88
N GLU A 271 -19.56 24.14 -18.70
CA GLU A 271 -19.04 24.95 -17.58
C GLU A 271 -19.27 24.30 -16.22
N ASN A 272 -20.43 23.69 -16.05
CA ASN A 272 -20.90 23.07 -14.82
C ASN A 272 -21.20 21.58 -15.01
N ALA A 273 -20.55 20.92 -15.98
CA ALA A 273 -20.84 19.53 -16.30
C ALA A 273 -19.57 18.72 -16.59
N PHE A 274 -19.49 17.54 -15.99
CA PHE A 274 -18.35 16.64 -16.09
C PHE A 274 -18.82 15.23 -16.45
N TYR A 275 -17.98 14.52 -17.20
CA TYR A 275 -18.23 13.18 -17.70
C TYR A 275 -17.17 12.22 -17.19
N SER A 276 -17.63 11.04 -16.77
CA SER A 276 -16.81 9.92 -16.35
C SER A 276 -16.66 8.92 -17.50
N PRO A 277 -15.48 8.30 -17.69
CA PRO A 277 -15.30 7.23 -18.68
C PRO A 277 -16.27 6.05 -18.48
N TYR A 278 -16.89 5.93 -17.31
CA TYR A 278 -17.89 4.92 -16.97
C TYR A 278 -19.32 5.26 -17.41
N GLY A 279 -19.52 6.31 -18.22
CA GLY A 279 -20.86 6.72 -18.68
C GLY A 279 -21.68 7.47 -17.63
N ILE A 280 -21.01 8.01 -16.60
CA ILE A 280 -21.63 8.76 -15.49
C ILE A 280 -21.40 10.25 -15.72
N GLN A 281 -22.38 11.08 -15.37
CA GLN A 281 -22.29 12.54 -15.48
C GLN A 281 -22.52 13.22 -14.15
N LEU A 282 -21.75 14.28 -13.88
CA LEU A 282 -22.00 15.22 -12.79
C LEU A 282 -22.41 16.55 -13.42
N ARG A 283 -23.54 17.12 -13.00
CA ARG A 283 -24.05 18.40 -13.48
C ARG A 283 -24.39 19.30 -12.30
N ILE A 284 -23.95 20.55 -12.34
CA ILE A 284 -24.38 21.60 -11.42
C ILE A 284 -25.40 22.47 -12.16
N VAL A 285 -26.61 22.52 -11.65
CA VAL A 285 -27.75 23.24 -12.23
C VAL A 285 -28.28 24.26 -11.25
N GLU A 286 -28.88 25.33 -11.78
CA GLU A 286 -29.58 26.32 -10.96
C GLU A 286 -31.09 26.09 -11.09
N GLN A 287 -31.76 25.84 -9.96
CA GLN A 287 -33.20 25.59 -9.90
C GLN A 287 -33.82 26.39 -8.77
N GLY A 288 -34.75 27.30 -9.10
CA GLY A 288 -35.43 28.13 -8.10
C GLY A 288 -34.49 29.06 -7.32
N GLY A 289 -33.41 29.54 -7.97
CA GLY A 289 -32.41 30.41 -7.35
C GLY A 289 -31.41 29.69 -6.43
N GLN A 290 -31.40 28.36 -6.41
CA GLN A 290 -30.42 27.56 -5.68
C GLN A 290 -29.63 26.66 -6.64
N LYS A 291 -28.31 26.60 -6.45
CA LYS A 291 -27.46 25.61 -7.12
C LYS A 291 -27.72 24.22 -6.55
N LYS A 292 -27.75 23.22 -7.42
CA LYS A 292 -27.84 21.80 -7.07
C LYS A 292 -26.88 21.00 -7.92
N ALA A 293 -26.21 20.04 -7.31
CA ALA A 293 -25.42 19.04 -8.03
C ALA A 293 -26.28 17.78 -8.25
N ILE A 294 -26.19 17.21 -9.45
CA ILE A 294 -26.92 15.99 -9.83
C ILE A 294 -25.92 15.05 -10.48
N ILE A 295 -25.85 13.81 -9.98
CA ILE A 295 -25.13 12.71 -10.62
C ILE A 295 -26.13 11.87 -11.39
N VAL A 296 -25.79 11.54 -12.65
CA VAL A 296 -26.60 10.71 -13.55
C VAL A 296 -25.76 9.50 -13.96
N ALA A 297 -26.20 8.30 -13.60
CA ALA A 297 -25.55 7.02 -13.87
C ALA A 297 -26.55 6.06 -14.54
N GLY A 298 -26.54 6.00 -15.87
CA GLY A 298 -27.54 5.22 -16.62
C GLY A 298 -28.97 5.70 -16.34
N ASN A 299 -29.82 4.82 -15.81
CA ASN A 299 -31.20 5.14 -15.45
C ASN A 299 -31.35 5.72 -14.03
N GLN A 300 -30.26 5.80 -13.26
CA GLN A 300 -30.26 6.38 -11.91
C GLN A 300 -29.80 7.84 -11.96
N GLN A 301 -30.48 8.69 -11.21
CA GLN A 301 -30.01 10.04 -10.94
C GLN A 301 -30.29 10.42 -9.49
N GLY A 302 -29.44 11.25 -8.91
CA GLY A 302 -29.61 11.75 -7.55
C GLY A 302 -28.66 12.87 -7.21
N GLU A 303 -28.91 13.53 -6.09
CA GLU A 303 -28.08 14.58 -5.54
C GLU A 303 -27.06 13.96 -4.55
N PRO A 304 -25.75 14.23 -4.72
CA PRO A 304 -24.77 13.83 -3.72
C PRO A 304 -25.08 14.49 -2.37
N VAL A 305 -24.59 13.90 -1.27
CA VAL A 305 -24.74 14.43 0.10
C VAL A 305 -24.28 15.90 0.16
N GLN A 306 -23.16 16.19 -0.49
CA GLN A 306 -22.64 17.54 -0.66
C GLN A 306 -21.75 17.62 -1.90
N THR A 307 -21.58 18.82 -2.42
CA THR A 307 -20.60 19.14 -3.46
C THR A 307 -19.76 20.33 -3.04
N VAL A 308 -18.44 20.21 -3.10
CA VAL A 308 -17.49 21.27 -2.78
C VAL A 308 -16.80 21.72 -4.05
N ILE A 309 -16.89 23.01 -4.35
CA ILE A 309 -16.15 23.63 -5.47
C ILE A 309 -14.76 24.01 -4.95
N MET A 310 -13.74 23.25 -5.34
CA MET A 310 -12.40 23.34 -4.75
C MET A 310 -11.72 24.69 -4.99
N GLN A 311 -12.03 25.38 -6.08
CA GLN A 311 -11.47 26.70 -6.37
C GLN A 311 -12.00 27.81 -5.46
N THR A 312 -13.28 27.75 -5.08
CA THR A 312 -13.96 28.83 -4.34
C THR A 312 -14.25 28.47 -2.89
N GLY A 313 -14.18 27.17 -2.53
CA GLY A 313 -14.66 26.65 -1.26
C GLY A 313 -16.19 26.62 -1.15
N GLU A 314 -16.92 26.91 -2.23
CA GLU A 314 -18.38 26.93 -2.23
C GLU A 314 -18.93 25.53 -1.92
N LEU A 315 -19.80 25.44 -0.92
CA LEU A 315 -20.48 24.21 -0.52
C LEU A 315 -21.93 24.21 -1.03
N ILE A 316 -22.25 23.24 -1.88
CA ILE A 316 -23.60 22.97 -2.38
C ILE A 316 -24.13 21.75 -1.63
N ARG A 317 -25.15 21.92 -0.79
CA ARG A 317 -25.81 20.80 -0.10
C ARG A 317 -26.77 20.10 -1.06
N GLY A 318 -26.75 18.76 -1.07
CA GLY A 318 -27.74 17.97 -1.80
C GLY A 318 -28.59 17.12 -0.87
N LYS A 319 -29.58 16.42 -1.44
CA LYS A 319 -30.48 15.53 -0.68
C LYS A 319 -29.79 14.28 -0.13
N GLY A 320 -28.70 13.84 -0.76
CA GLY A 320 -28.01 12.59 -0.39
C GLY A 320 -28.74 11.32 -0.82
N ASP A 321 -29.68 11.40 -1.76
CA ASP A 321 -30.28 10.24 -2.44
C ASP A 321 -29.30 9.57 -3.42
N PHE A 322 -28.12 10.16 -3.62
CA PHE A 322 -26.92 9.51 -4.16
C PHE A 322 -25.82 9.51 -3.08
N PRO A 323 -25.35 8.36 -2.56
CA PRO A 323 -24.54 8.26 -1.32
C PRO A 323 -23.05 8.64 -1.50
N TYR A 324 -22.79 9.80 -2.09
CA TYR A 324 -21.46 10.31 -2.41
C TYR A 324 -21.34 11.78 -2.00
N ALA A 325 -20.11 12.22 -1.71
CA ALA A 325 -19.74 13.63 -1.70
C ALA A 325 -18.94 13.94 -2.97
N ALA A 326 -19.23 15.05 -3.65
CA ALA A 326 -18.51 15.46 -4.84
C ALA A 326 -17.50 16.58 -4.55
N TYR A 327 -16.32 16.48 -5.13
CA TYR A 327 -15.27 17.51 -5.12
C TYR A 327 -14.99 17.93 -6.56
N VAL A 328 -15.23 19.21 -6.86
CA VAL A 328 -15.14 19.75 -8.22
C VAL A 328 -13.89 20.61 -8.34
N PHE A 329 -12.98 20.16 -9.19
CA PHE A 329 -11.74 20.84 -9.55
C PHE A 329 -11.92 21.63 -10.86
N PRO A 330 -10.95 22.45 -11.28
CA PRO A 330 -11.11 23.31 -12.45
C PRO A 330 -11.48 22.54 -13.73
N ASN A 331 -10.86 21.36 -13.93
CA ASN A 331 -10.93 20.60 -15.18
C ASN A 331 -11.53 19.19 -15.01
N TYR A 332 -11.74 18.75 -13.78
CA TYR A 332 -12.24 17.41 -13.46
C TYR A 332 -13.05 17.46 -12.16
N ALA A 333 -13.75 16.38 -11.87
CA ALA A 333 -14.39 16.21 -10.56
C ALA A 333 -14.20 14.77 -10.08
N VAL A 334 -14.40 14.56 -8.78
CA VAL A 334 -14.48 13.22 -8.19
C VAL A 334 -15.71 13.15 -7.30
N ALA A 335 -16.49 12.07 -7.42
CA ALA A 335 -17.49 11.74 -6.41
C ALA A 335 -16.97 10.60 -5.55
N VAL A 336 -16.94 10.80 -4.24
CA VAL A 336 -16.35 9.90 -3.26
C VAL A 336 -17.45 9.34 -2.38
N TYR A 337 -17.47 8.02 -2.18
CA TYR A 337 -18.46 7.36 -1.35
C TYR A 337 -18.45 7.95 0.07
N TYR A 338 -19.63 8.21 0.65
CA TYR A 338 -19.73 9.06 1.84
C TYR A 338 -18.89 8.60 3.03
N LYS A 339 -18.68 7.28 3.21
CA LYS A 339 -17.87 6.72 4.30
C LYS A 339 -16.38 7.07 4.23
N VAL A 340 -15.89 7.42 3.04
CA VAL A 340 -14.46 7.73 2.81
C VAL A 340 -14.25 9.10 2.19
N ALA A 341 -15.30 9.93 2.20
CA ALA A 341 -15.32 11.26 1.60
C ALA A 341 -14.32 12.24 2.24
N THR A 342 -13.94 12.02 3.50
CA THR A 342 -12.96 12.83 4.24
C THR A 342 -11.67 12.08 4.53
N SER A 343 -11.41 10.97 3.85
CA SER A 343 -10.23 10.14 4.14
C SER A 343 -8.90 10.88 3.94
N ASN A 344 -7.83 10.45 4.63
CA ASN A 344 -6.50 11.03 4.47
C ASN A 344 -5.97 10.91 3.04
N PHE A 345 -6.38 9.88 2.29
CA PHE A 345 -6.05 9.79 0.87
C PHE A 345 -6.54 11.00 0.08
N LEU A 346 -7.78 11.46 0.31
CA LEU A 346 -8.32 12.65 -0.35
C LEU A 346 -7.54 13.92 0.06
N LYS A 347 -7.11 14.02 1.33
CA LYS A 347 -6.26 15.12 1.80
C LYS A 347 -4.90 15.14 1.12
N LEU A 348 -4.23 13.98 1.04
CA LEU A 348 -2.84 13.88 0.60
C LEU A 348 -2.67 13.76 -0.93
N ALA A 349 -3.58 13.07 -1.62
CA ALA A 349 -3.48 12.87 -3.06
C ALA A 349 -4.21 13.97 -3.85
N PHE A 350 -5.36 14.45 -3.34
CA PHE A 350 -6.19 15.43 -4.06
C PHE A 350 -6.16 16.84 -3.44
N GLY A 351 -5.53 17.03 -2.28
CA GLY A 351 -5.51 18.32 -1.59
C GLY A 351 -6.88 18.73 -1.02
N VAL A 352 -7.77 17.78 -0.75
CA VAL A 352 -9.11 18.06 -0.21
C VAL A 352 -9.02 18.26 1.30
N PRO A 353 -9.30 19.46 1.85
CA PRO A 353 -9.06 19.72 3.27
C PRO A 353 -10.19 19.24 4.19
N ALA A 354 -11.22 18.60 3.65
CA ALA A 354 -12.41 18.18 4.38
C ALA A 354 -12.07 17.14 5.47
N THR A 355 -12.62 17.35 6.66
CA THR A 355 -12.44 16.47 7.82
C THR A 355 -13.66 16.53 8.74
N THR A 356 -13.88 15.46 9.52
CA THR A 356 -14.89 15.38 10.57
C THR A 356 -14.42 15.95 11.91
N GLU A 357 -13.11 16.17 12.08
CA GLU A 357 -12.51 16.66 13.32
C GLU A 357 -11.86 18.03 13.11
N ALA A 358 -12.08 18.96 14.05
CA ALA A 358 -11.52 20.30 13.97
C ALA A 358 -9.98 20.27 13.95
N ASP A 359 -9.38 21.14 13.12
CA ASP A 359 -7.93 21.29 12.94
C ASP A 359 -7.17 20.04 12.45
N PHE A 360 -7.82 18.88 12.29
CA PHE A 360 -7.15 17.63 11.96
C PHE A 360 -6.36 17.70 10.63
N THR A 361 -6.92 18.34 9.60
CA THR A 361 -6.19 18.55 8.33
C THR A 361 -4.91 19.37 8.54
N GLN A 362 -4.93 20.41 9.38
CA GLN A 362 -3.74 21.23 9.66
C GLN A 362 -2.70 20.44 10.44
N LYS A 363 -3.15 19.66 11.45
CA LYS A 363 -2.32 18.71 12.18
C LYS A 363 -1.64 17.72 11.23
N LEU A 364 -2.42 17.01 10.43
CA LEU A 364 -1.93 16.05 9.43
C LEU A 364 -0.87 16.66 8.52
N LEU A 365 -1.10 17.85 7.96
CA LEU A 365 -0.15 18.51 7.06
C LEU A 365 1.11 19.03 7.77
N SER A 366 1.08 19.20 9.10
CA SER A 366 2.29 19.48 9.88
C SER A 366 3.16 18.23 10.09
N ASN A 367 2.54 17.04 10.07
CA ASN A 367 3.19 15.73 10.17
C ASN A 367 3.60 15.15 8.82
N PHE A 368 2.85 15.45 7.75
CA PHE A 368 3.13 15.03 6.38
C PHE A 368 3.41 16.28 5.56
N ARG A 369 4.69 16.63 5.45
CA ARG A 369 5.15 17.87 4.80
C ARG A 369 5.48 17.60 3.34
N LEU A 370 4.80 18.27 2.42
CA LEU A 370 5.02 18.07 0.99
C LEU A 370 6.45 18.50 0.61
N VAL A 371 7.26 17.56 0.09
CA VAL A 371 8.65 17.81 -0.32
C VAL A 371 8.86 17.63 -1.83
N LYS A 372 8.00 16.85 -2.49
CA LYS A 372 8.02 16.68 -3.96
C LYS A 372 6.60 16.45 -4.47
N ASN A 373 6.29 17.02 -5.62
CA ASN A 373 5.04 16.77 -6.36
C ASN A 373 5.35 16.72 -7.87
N THR A 374 4.72 15.79 -8.59
CA THR A 374 4.77 15.68 -10.07
C THR A 374 3.43 16.00 -10.73
N GLY A 375 2.44 16.46 -9.95
CA GLY A 375 1.08 16.77 -10.38
C GLY A 375 0.09 15.70 -9.96
N ASP A 376 0.39 14.43 -10.25
CA ASP A 376 -0.45 13.28 -9.87
C ASP A 376 0.09 12.48 -8.68
N LEU A 377 1.34 12.72 -8.27
CA LEU A 377 2.02 12.01 -7.21
C LEU A 377 2.69 12.98 -6.25
N ALA A 378 2.34 12.86 -4.97
CA ALA A 378 2.81 13.72 -3.90
C ALA A 378 3.66 12.91 -2.91
N THR A 379 4.87 13.39 -2.64
CA THR A 379 5.78 12.81 -1.65
C THR A 379 5.89 13.73 -0.45
N TYR A 380 5.61 13.17 0.71
CA TYR A 380 5.59 13.85 1.99
C TYR A 380 6.75 13.37 2.87
N GLU A 381 7.51 14.28 3.46
CA GLU A 381 8.34 13.96 4.62
C GLU A 381 7.40 13.71 5.81
N PHE A 382 7.55 12.56 6.45
CA PHE A 382 6.83 12.21 7.66
C PHE A 382 7.64 12.61 8.90
N VAL A 383 7.01 13.40 9.76
CA VAL A 383 7.47 13.69 11.11
C VAL A 383 6.36 13.33 12.11
N PRO A 384 6.62 12.47 13.12
CA PRO A 384 5.59 12.09 14.09
C PRO A 384 5.15 13.25 14.98
N PHE A 385 5.95 14.33 15.05
CA PHE A 385 5.64 15.51 15.84
C PHE A 385 5.79 16.75 14.95
N GLY A 386 4.72 17.54 14.82
CA GLY A 386 4.67 18.71 13.94
C GLY A 386 3.99 19.90 14.62
N VAL A 387 4.56 21.09 14.50
CA VAL A 387 3.92 22.32 14.95
C VAL A 387 3.02 22.83 13.83
N TYR A 388 1.70 22.77 14.05
CA TYR A 388 0.72 23.22 13.05
C TYR A 388 0.26 24.67 13.27
N LYS A 389 0.47 25.21 14.48
CA LYS A 389 0.11 26.59 14.83
C LYS A 389 1.04 27.14 15.91
N ILE A 390 1.40 28.42 15.77
CA ILE A 390 2.16 29.18 16.75
C ILE A 390 1.37 30.45 17.07
N GLU A 391 1.14 30.71 18.36
CA GLU A 391 0.58 31.98 18.82
C GLU A 391 1.61 32.69 19.70
N ILE A 392 1.75 34.00 19.54
CA ILE A 392 2.59 34.85 20.38
C ILE A 392 1.72 35.75 21.26
N TYR A 393 2.19 36.04 22.46
CA TYR A 393 1.53 36.95 23.37
C TYR A 393 2.04 38.38 23.14
N GLU A 394 1.18 39.23 22.59
CA GLU A 394 1.48 40.63 22.27
C GLU A 394 0.27 41.50 22.62
N ASN A 395 0.50 42.68 23.23
CA ASN A 395 -0.56 43.64 23.58
C ASN A 395 -1.74 43.00 24.36
N ASN A 396 -1.44 42.16 25.35
CA ASN A 396 -2.41 41.41 26.17
C ASN A 396 -3.33 40.43 25.42
N THR A 397 -3.01 40.09 24.17
CA THR A 397 -3.79 39.13 23.37
C THR A 397 -2.88 38.07 22.74
N TRP A 398 -3.44 36.88 22.48
CA TRP A 398 -2.75 35.83 21.72
C TRP A 398 -3.00 36.05 20.24
N ARG A 399 -1.92 36.13 19.46
CA ARG A 399 -1.98 36.34 18.01
C ARG A 399 -1.24 35.21 17.29
N GLN A 400 -1.90 34.58 16.34
CA GLN A 400 -1.27 33.58 15.49
C GLN A 400 -0.21 34.22 14.58
N VAL A 401 0.94 33.56 14.47
CA VAL A 401 2.03 33.93 13.55
C VAL A 401 2.33 32.77 12.61
N SER A 402 2.69 33.10 11.37
CA SER A 402 3.15 32.11 10.38
C SER A 402 4.66 31.84 10.47
N LYS A 403 5.42 32.81 10.98
CA LYS A 403 6.88 32.73 11.12
C LYS A 403 7.35 33.28 12.46
N LEU A 404 8.44 32.72 12.98
CA LEU A 404 9.14 33.30 14.12
C LEU A 404 9.87 34.57 13.68
N ILE A 405 9.70 35.65 14.43
CA ILE A 405 10.40 36.93 14.20
C ILE A 405 11.44 37.14 15.30
N PRO A 406 12.59 37.77 15.01
CA PRO A 406 13.57 38.09 16.04
C PRO A 406 12.95 38.90 17.19
N GLY A 407 13.23 38.51 18.43
CA GLY A 407 12.65 39.13 19.61
C GLY A 407 12.48 38.16 20.79
N GLU A 408 12.00 38.70 21.90
CA GLU A 408 11.66 37.91 23.09
C GLU A 408 10.15 38.00 23.37
N TYR A 409 9.48 36.85 23.39
CA TYR A 409 8.04 36.79 23.61
C TYR A 409 7.61 35.44 24.20
N LYS A 410 6.45 35.45 24.86
CA LYS A 410 5.75 34.21 25.22
C LYS A 410 5.06 33.65 23.99
N ALA A 411 5.13 32.34 23.79
CA ALA A 411 4.51 31.65 22.69
C ALA A 411 3.75 30.40 23.14
N LYS A 412 2.69 30.05 22.42
CA LYS A 412 2.01 28.76 22.46
C LYS A 412 2.37 27.97 21.23
N LEU A 413 2.98 26.82 21.44
CA LEU A 413 3.28 25.86 20.38
C LEU A 413 2.17 24.81 20.34
N TYR A 414 1.40 24.79 19.26
CA TYR A 414 0.40 23.75 19.03
C TYR A 414 1.06 22.62 18.27
N ILE A 415 1.38 21.55 19.00
CA ILE A 415 2.09 20.38 18.49
C ILE A 415 1.07 19.27 18.21
N SER A 416 1.03 18.78 16.97
CA SER A 416 0.38 17.53 16.64
C SER A 416 1.36 16.38 16.86
N ALA A 417 0.94 15.41 17.65
CA ALA A 417 1.65 14.16 17.84
C ALA A 417 0.86 13.07 17.11
N PHE A 418 1.42 12.51 16.04
CA PHE A 418 0.70 11.61 15.15
C PHE A 418 0.99 10.15 15.50
N GLY A 419 -0.03 9.46 16.02
CA GLY A 419 -0.01 8.02 16.31
C GLY A 419 0.88 7.58 17.47
N ARG A 420 1.59 8.49 18.14
CA ARG A 420 2.34 8.21 19.37
C ARG A 420 2.53 9.44 20.25
N ASP A 421 2.65 9.22 21.55
CA ASP A 421 2.82 10.29 22.53
C ASP A 421 4.18 11.00 22.42
N VAL A 422 4.15 12.29 22.74
CA VAL A 422 5.35 12.99 23.19
C VAL A 422 5.59 12.62 24.64
N LYS A 423 6.77 12.10 24.97
CA LYS A 423 7.07 11.60 26.32
C LYS A 423 8.44 12.06 26.78
N ASP A 424 8.48 12.70 27.95
CA ASP A 424 9.69 13.19 28.61
C ASP A 424 10.60 14.00 27.66
N ALA A 425 10.00 14.75 26.75
CA ALA A 425 10.72 15.38 25.66
C ALA A 425 11.37 16.71 26.05
N THR A 426 12.48 17.02 25.39
CA THR A 426 13.11 18.34 25.41
C THR A 426 12.88 19.03 24.08
N ILE A 427 12.45 20.30 24.10
CA ILE A 427 12.31 21.11 22.90
C ILE A 427 13.42 22.16 22.87
N LYS A 428 14.12 22.24 21.73
CA LYS A 428 15.15 23.23 21.46
C LYS A 428 14.76 24.17 20.33
N LEU A 429 15.16 25.43 20.44
CA LEU A 429 15.20 26.39 19.34
C LEU A 429 16.63 26.44 18.79
N ARG A 430 16.78 26.12 17.50
CA ARG A 430 18.04 26.26 16.75
C ARG A 430 17.90 27.38 15.73
N ALA A 431 18.86 28.28 15.68
CA ALA A 431 18.91 29.36 14.70
C ALA A 431 20.14 29.21 13.81
N TYR A 432 19.96 29.42 12.51
CA TYR A 432 21.00 29.24 11.50
C TYR A 432 21.17 30.49 10.63
N ASP A 433 22.42 30.79 10.28
CA ASP A 433 22.79 31.76 9.25
C ASP A 433 23.35 30.99 8.04
N GLY A 434 22.55 30.88 6.99
CA GLY A 434 22.72 29.83 5.97
C GLY A 434 22.66 28.44 6.61
N ASP A 435 23.71 27.64 6.41
CA ASP A 435 23.83 26.29 7.00
C ASP A 435 24.53 26.29 8.37
N LYS A 436 25.02 27.44 8.84
CA LYS A 436 25.79 27.53 10.09
C LYS A 436 24.87 27.72 11.28
N LEU A 437 24.92 26.80 12.24
CA LEU A 437 24.24 26.95 13.53
C LEU A 437 24.86 28.11 14.32
N VAL A 438 24.07 29.14 14.63
CA VAL A 438 24.52 30.33 15.38
C VAL A 438 23.99 30.38 16.82
N SER A 439 22.89 29.69 17.11
CA SER A 439 22.34 29.60 18.46
C SER A 439 21.57 28.29 18.64
N GLU A 440 21.70 27.66 19.81
CA GLU A 440 20.85 26.56 20.26
C GLU A 440 20.42 26.83 21.71
N GLN A 441 19.11 26.74 21.96
CA GLN A 441 18.52 27.04 23.27
C GLN A 441 17.49 25.98 23.63
N ILE A 442 17.48 25.51 24.88
CA ILE A 442 16.38 24.68 25.40
C ILE A 442 15.23 25.61 25.78
N ILE A 443 14.06 25.38 25.20
CA ILE A 443 12.86 26.21 25.42
C ILE A 443 11.78 25.50 26.25
N ALA A 444 11.82 24.17 26.30
CA ALA A 444 10.95 23.36 27.15
C ALA A 444 11.62 22.02 27.50
N GLN A 445 11.28 21.47 28.67
CA GLN A 445 11.75 20.15 29.15
C GLN A 445 10.59 19.40 29.81
N ASN A 446 10.72 18.07 29.92
CA ASN A 446 9.69 17.19 30.49
C ASN A 446 8.32 17.35 29.82
N VAL A 447 8.32 17.63 28.51
CA VAL A 447 7.10 17.81 27.73
C VAL A 447 6.44 16.44 27.54
N ASN A 448 5.16 16.37 27.88
CA ASN A 448 4.34 15.18 27.73
C ASN A 448 3.02 15.57 27.05
N ILE A 449 2.71 14.94 25.92
CA ILE A 449 1.51 15.23 25.11
C ILE A 449 0.91 13.90 24.68
N SER A 450 -0.35 13.68 25.06
CA SER A 450 -1.13 12.54 24.57
C SER A 450 -1.50 12.77 23.12
N TYR A 451 -1.21 11.82 22.24
CA TYR A 451 -1.45 11.97 20.80
C TYR A 451 -2.94 12.13 20.44
N LEU A 452 -3.84 11.61 21.28
CA LEU A 452 -5.29 11.74 21.11
C LEU A 452 -5.88 12.99 21.80
N ASN A 453 -5.08 13.73 22.56
CA ASN A 453 -5.54 14.88 23.32
C ASN A 453 -4.41 15.90 23.49
N GLU A 454 -4.00 16.51 22.38
CA GLU A 454 -2.87 17.43 22.41
C GLU A 454 -3.25 18.77 23.07
N THR A 455 -2.32 19.28 23.88
CA THR A 455 -2.45 20.59 24.52
C THR A 455 -1.28 21.48 24.08
N PRO A 456 -1.51 22.81 23.92
CA PRO A 456 -0.44 23.71 23.50
C PRO A 456 0.63 23.82 24.58
N VAL A 457 1.89 23.85 24.16
CA VAL A 457 3.03 24.05 25.06
C VAL A 457 3.33 25.55 25.14
N GLU A 458 3.16 26.14 26.32
CA GLU A 458 3.56 27.51 26.59
C GLU A 458 5.07 27.60 26.85
N VAL A 459 5.74 28.46 26.09
CA VAL A 459 7.20 28.65 26.15
C VAL A 459 7.56 30.13 26.13
N THR A 460 8.76 30.46 26.61
CA THR A 460 9.38 31.77 26.37
C THR A 460 10.41 31.61 25.27
N LEU A 461 10.24 32.31 24.15
CA LEU A 461 11.14 32.26 23.01
C LEU A 461 12.04 33.49 23.01
N LYS A 462 13.34 33.26 22.90
CA LYS A 462 14.36 34.27 22.59
C LYS A 462 14.90 33.99 21.20
N VAL A 463 14.26 34.60 20.20
CA VAL A 463 14.57 34.37 18.79
C VAL A 463 15.69 35.33 18.37
N PRO A 464 16.92 34.85 18.11
CA PRO A 464 18.03 35.71 17.69
C PRO A 464 17.83 36.14 16.23
N ASN A 465 18.63 37.10 15.73
CA ASN A 465 18.63 37.42 14.31
C ASN A 465 19.33 36.31 13.51
N ALA A 466 18.62 35.62 12.64
CA ALA A 466 19.11 34.50 11.82
C ALA A 466 18.26 34.33 10.55
N THR A 467 18.74 33.56 9.58
CA THR A 467 18.04 33.31 8.31
C THR A 467 17.04 32.16 8.37
N LYS A 468 17.19 31.25 9.34
CA LYS A 468 16.36 30.05 9.50
C LYS A 468 16.24 29.64 10.96
N TYR A 469 15.06 29.19 11.38
CA TYR A 469 14.83 28.64 12.71
C TYR A 469 14.23 27.24 12.66
N ASN A 470 14.77 26.34 13.49
CA ASN A 470 14.19 25.02 13.71
C ASN A 470 13.77 24.87 15.17
N LEU A 471 12.54 24.38 15.39
CA LEU A 471 12.19 23.77 16.67
C LEU A 471 12.49 22.27 16.57
N VAL A 472 13.25 21.77 17.53
CA VAL A 472 13.70 20.38 17.57
C VAL A 472 13.20 19.73 18.85
N LEU A 473 12.35 18.72 18.71
CA LEU A 473 11.91 17.87 19.80
C LEU A 473 12.85 16.69 19.93
N ILE A 474 13.30 16.41 21.14
CA ILE A 474 14.22 15.32 21.46
C ILE A 474 13.56 14.40 22.46
N GLN A 475 13.36 13.14 22.08
CA GLN A 475 12.91 12.06 22.96
C GLN A 475 13.46 10.71 22.50
N LYS A 476 13.23 9.67 23.30
CA LYS A 476 13.58 8.30 22.90
C LYS A 476 12.77 7.87 21.69
N GLY A 477 13.47 7.41 20.65
CA GLY A 477 12.87 6.97 19.41
C GLY A 477 13.69 5.91 18.69
N PRO A 478 13.05 5.10 17.82
CA PRO A 478 13.74 4.12 17.00
C PRO A 478 14.64 4.78 15.95
N VAL A 479 15.85 4.26 15.82
CA VAL A 479 16.88 4.72 14.89
C VAL A 479 17.57 3.53 14.23
N GLY A 480 18.12 3.77 13.05
CA GLY A 480 18.93 2.80 12.33
C GLY A 480 18.13 1.70 11.63
N THR A 481 18.67 1.22 10.52
CA THR A 481 18.08 0.18 9.70
C THR A 481 19.04 -1.00 9.59
N LEU A 482 18.51 -2.22 9.54
CA LEU A 482 19.32 -3.40 9.26
C LEU A 482 19.86 -3.34 7.83
N THR A 483 21.16 -3.58 7.66
CA THR A 483 21.80 -3.61 6.34
C THR A 483 21.94 -5.03 5.81
N GLU A 484 21.79 -6.04 6.67
CA GLU A 484 21.82 -7.46 6.34
C GLU A 484 20.77 -8.20 7.16
N ALA A 485 20.35 -9.37 6.68
CA ALA A 485 19.47 -10.24 7.44
C ALA A 485 20.15 -10.70 8.74
N PRO A 486 19.43 -10.70 9.88
CA PRO A 486 19.98 -11.08 11.17
C PRO A 486 20.35 -12.56 11.21
N LYS A 487 21.29 -12.90 12.10
CA LYS A 487 21.63 -14.31 12.38
C LYS A 487 21.38 -14.65 13.83
N VAL A 488 20.89 -15.86 14.08
CA VAL A 488 20.80 -16.46 15.40
C VAL A 488 21.57 -17.77 15.38
N ASN A 489 22.56 -17.92 16.27
CA ASN A 489 23.47 -19.07 16.32
C ASN A 489 24.11 -19.36 14.95
N GLY A 490 24.56 -18.30 14.26
CA GLY A 490 25.20 -18.37 12.94
C GLY A 490 24.26 -18.62 11.74
N LYS A 491 22.96 -18.87 11.96
CA LYS A 491 21.99 -19.09 10.87
C LYS A 491 21.18 -17.84 10.57
N LEU A 492 20.96 -17.55 9.29
CA LEU A 492 20.08 -16.46 8.86
C LEU A 492 18.66 -16.70 9.38
N VAL A 493 18.05 -15.66 9.95
CA VAL A 493 16.66 -15.66 10.40
C VAL A 493 15.91 -14.48 9.80
N SER A 494 14.58 -14.55 9.85
CA SER A 494 13.72 -13.48 9.34
C SER A 494 13.89 -12.21 10.19
N PRO A 495 14.07 -11.02 9.58
CA PRO A 495 14.21 -9.76 10.31
C PRO A 495 12.93 -9.35 11.06
N ILE A 496 11.76 -9.85 10.64
CA ILE A 496 10.48 -9.58 11.29
C ILE A 496 10.17 -10.59 12.41
N ARG A 497 10.97 -11.66 12.54
CA ARG A 497 10.78 -12.72 13.53
C ARG A 497 12.11 -13.31 13.95
N VAL A 498 12.91 -12.50 14.65
CA VAL A 498 14.29 -12.87 15.02
C VAL A 498 14.32 -13.98 16.07
N LEU A 499 13.47 -13.88 17.09
CA LEU A 499 13.29 -14.92 18.11
C LEU A 499 11.80 -15.24 18.31
N ASN A 500 11.52 -16.48 18.69
CA ASN A 500 10.20 -16.91 19.13
C ASN A 500 10.02 -16.76 20.64
N ASP A 501 8.77 -16.92 21.08
CA ASP A 501 8.35 -16.84 22.49
C ASP A 501 9.17 -17.82 23.36
N GLY A 502 9.97 -17.30 24.29
CA GLY A 502 10.84 -18.10 25.17
C GLY A 502 12.14 -18.60 24.52
N GLN A 503 12.47 -18.19 23.30
CA GLN A 503 13.68 -18.60 22.61
C GLN A 503 14.88 -17.73 23.06
N SER A 504 16.07 -18.33 23.07
CA SER A 504 17.34 -17.62 23.28
C SER A 504 18.37 -18.04 22.24
N GLY A 505 19.38 -17.21 22.02
CA GLY A 505 20.52 -17.54 21.17
C GLY A 505 21.48 -16.38 21.00
N GLU A 506 22.62 -16.65 20.37
CA GLU A 506 23.59 -15.64 19.98
C GLU A 506 23.06 -14.86 18.76
N LEU A 507 22.71 -13.61 18.96
CA LEU A 507 22.17 -12.70 17.95
C LEU A 507 23.30 -11.91 17.30
N GLU A 508 23.32 -11.89 15.96
CA GLU A 508 24.22 -11.04 15.16
C GLU A 508 23.41 -10.10 14.28
N LEU A 509 23.75 -8.80 14.34
CA LEU A 509 23.10 -7.72 13.59
C LEU A 509 24.13 -6.82 12.93
N LYS A 510 23.79 -6.31 11.75
CA LYS A 510 24.48 -5.17 11.12
C LYS A 510 23.46 -4.10 10.81
N ALA A 511 23.75 -2.87 11.19
CA ALA A 511 22.86 -1.74 11.01
C ALA A 511 23.60 -0.48 10.55
N GLY A 512 22.88 0.35 9.79
CA GLY A 512 23.30 1.66 9.33
C GLY A 512 22.40 2.76 9.90
N PHE A 513 22.95 3.95 10.10
CA PHE A 513 22.31 5.05 10.83
C PHE A 513 22.47 6.37 10.08
N ARG A 514 21.55 7.33 10.27
CA ARG A 514 21.68 8.66 9.65
C ARG A 514 22.91 9.43 10.13
N ARG A 515 23.28 9.24 11.41
CA ARG A 515 24.39 9.90 12.11
C ARG A 515 25.02 8.95 13.11
N ASP A 516 26.16 9.33 13.67
CA ASP A 516 26.75 8.58 14.78
C ASP A 516 26.04 8.83 16.11
N TYR A 517 25.94 7.77 16.92
CA TYR A 517 25.36 7.77 18.25
C TYR A 517 26.37 7.21 19.26
N SER A 518 26.43 7.82 20.44
CA SER A 518 27.33 7.42 21.53
C SER A 518 26.67 6.56 22.61
N ASN A 519 25.33 6.53 22.65
CA ASN A 519 24.57 5.79 23.65
C ASN A 519 23.27 5.23 23.04
N LEU A 520 23.40 4.08 22.37
CA LEU A 520 22.30 3.31 21.82
C LEU A 520 21.91 2.17 22.76
N GLU A 521 20.62 1.89 22.79
CA GLU A 521 20.06 0.70 23.40
C GLU A 521 19.47 -0.20 22.31
N LEU A 522 19.73 -1.50 22.41
CA LEU A 522 19.15 -2.50 21.52
C LEU A 522 18.04 -3.24 22.25
N TYR A 523 16.88 -3.31 21.62
CA TYR A 523 15.72 -4.04 22.10
C TYR A 523 15.25 -5.09 21.07
N LEU A 524 14.58 -6.13 21.52
CA LEU A 524 13.63 -6.87 20.71
C LEU A 524 12.22 -6.37 21.00
N ARG A 525 11.56 -5.81 19.98
CA ARG A 525 10.21 -5.29 20.06
C ARG A 525 9.22 -6.30 19.51
N ALA A 526 8.20 -6.63 20.28
CA ALA A 526 7.07 -7.43 19.80
C ALA A 526 5.91 -6.55 19.36
N THR A 527 5.43 -6.77 18.14
CA THR A 527 4.27 -6.06 17.57
C THR A 527 3.24 -7.08 17.10
N VAL A 528 1.97 -6.86 17.42
CA VAL A 528 0.84 -7.68 16.97
C VAL A 528 -0.07 -6.80 16.13
N ILE A 529 -0.29 -7.21 14.87
CA ILE A 529 -1.30 -6.62 14.00
C ILE A 529 -2.47 -7.59 13.93
N TYR A 530 -3.67 -7.09 14.18
CA TYR A 530 -4.89 -7.88 14.19
C TYR A 530 -6.07 -7.05 13.74
N LEU A 531 -7.17 -7.73 13.44
CA LEU A 531 -8.41 -7.13 13.04
C LEU A 531 -9.50 -7.46 14.03
N VAL A 532 -10.45 -6.55 14.21
CA VAL A 532 -11.66 -6.79 14.99
C VAL A 532 -12.89 -6.57 14.10
N ARG A 533 -13.74 -7.59 13.98
CA ARG A 533 -15.01 -7.48 13.25
C ARG A 533 -15.94 -6.50 13.98
N THR A 534 -16.30 -5.40 13.31
CA THR A 534 -17.17 -4.35 13.86
C THR A 534 -18.61 -4.44 13.37
N GLN A 535 -18.82 -5.06 12.20
CA GLN A 535 -20.14 -5.27 11.58
C GLN A 535 -20.28 -6.71 11.10
N GLY A 536 -21.52 -7.16 10.85
CA GLY A 536 -21.82 -8.51 10.38
C GLY A 536 -21.82 -9.58 11.48
N GLU A 537 -22.53 -10.67 11.21
CA GLU A 537 -22.76 -11.75 12.19
C GLU A 537 -21.56 -12.68 12.35
N ASN A 538 -20.84 -12.93 11.26
CA ASN A 538 -19.68 -13.83 11.22
C ASN A 538 -18.63 -13.31 10.23
N ARG A 539 -17.49 -14.00 10.13
CA ARG A 539 -16.36 -13.62 9.26
C ARG A 539 -16.73 -13.53 7.78
N ASP A 540 -17.63 -14.39 7.32
CA ASP A 540 -17.96 -14.54 5.91
C ASP A 540 -19.19 -13.73 5.48
N ASP A 541 -19.86 -13.07 6.42
CA ASP A 541 -20.99 -12.17 6.18
C ASP A 541 -20.59 -11.05 5.20
N PRO A 542 -21.32 -10.83 4.09
CA PRO A 542 -21.09 -9.69 3.19
C PRO A 542 -21.15 -8.34 3.92
N LYS A 543 -21.89 -8.22 5.01
CA LYS A 543 -21.96 -6.99 5.83
C LYS A 543 -20.81 -6.86 6.81
N ALA A 544 -19.84 -7.79 6.81
CA ALA A 544 -18.70 -7.72 7.70
C ALA A 544 -17.74 -6.59 7.32
N ALA A 545 -17.37 -5.80 8.31
CA ALA A 545 -16.28 -4.82 8.28
C ALA A 545 -15.30 -5.15 9.42
N PHE A 546 -14.02 -4.89 9.19
CA PHE A 546 -12.95 -5.30 10.09
C PHE A 546 -12.02 -4.12 10.35
N GLU A 547 -11.92 -3.73 11.61
CA GLU A 547 -11.08 -2.63 12.04
C GLU A 547 -9.64 -3.09 12.30
N PRO A 548 -8.62 -2.47 11.67
CA PRO A 548 -7.22 -2.81 11.93
C PRO A 548 -6.66 -2.21 13.21
N HIS A 549 -5.89 -3.02 13.93
CA HIS A 549 -5.15 -2.62 15.13
C HIS A 549 -3.68 -3.02 15.01
N MET A 550 -2.78 -2.19 15.58
CA MET A 550 -1.35 -2.47 15.67
C MET A 550 -0.88 -2.14 17.08
N ASP A 551 -0.53 -3.17 17.83
CA ASP A 551 -0.09 -3.01 19.21
C ASP A 551 1.37 -3.39 19.35
N ILE A 552 2.15 -2.51 19.96
CA ILE A 552 3.49 -2.84 20.45
C ILE A 552 3.33 -3.36 21.87
N ILE A 553 3.54 -4.67 22.06
CA ILE A 553 3.16 -5.35 23.31
C ILE A 553 4.30 -5.51 24.29
N HIS A 554 5.56 -5.44 23.81
CA HIS A 554 6.74 -5.65 24.65
C HIS A 554 8.01 -5.07 24.02
N TYR A 555 8.91 -4.58 24.86
CA TYR A 555 10.30 -4.25 24.53
C TYR A 555 11.22 -5.03 25.46
N GLU A 556 11.97 -5.99 24.91
CA GLU A 556 12.96 -6.76 25.65
C GLU A 556 14.34 -6.15 25.45
N LYS A 557 14.98 -5.69 26.53
CA LYS A 557 16.29 -5.02 26.44
C LYS A 557 17.39 -6.05 26.24
N ILE A 558 18.15 -5.92 25.16
CA ILE A 558 19.25 -6.84 24.80
C ILE A 558 20.61 -6.25 25.15
N ALA A 559 20.83 -4.96 24.85
CA ALA A 559 22.09 -4.29 25.14
C ALA A 559 21.90 -2.78 25.32
N SER A 560 22.87 -2.13 25.96
CA SER A 560 22.91 -0.69 26.20
C SER A 560 24.34 -0.16 26.09
N GLY A 561 24.48 1.17 25.94
CA GLY A 561 25.79 1.81 25.82
C GLY A 561 26.49 1.47 24.50
N LEU A 562 25.73 1.07 23.47
CA LEU A 562 26.27 0.80 22.15
C LEU A 562 26.63 2.13 21.47
N SER A 563 27.70 2.14 20.70
CA SER A 563 28.11 3.29 19.89
C SER A 563 28.29 2.90 18.44
N THR A 564 28.00 3.82 17.53
CA THR A 564 28.26 3.61 16.11
C THR A 564 29.60 4.21 15.73
N SER A 565 30.18 3.68 14.67
CA SER A 565 31.36 4.24 14.03
C SER A 565 31.10 4.32 12.53
N ASN A 566 31.37 5.48 11.92
CA ASN A 566 31.08 5.74 10.51
C ASN A 566 29.64 5.41 10.15
N ARG A 567 28.69 5.78 11.02
CA ARG A 567 27.25 5.55 10.86
C ARG A 567 26.85 4.07 10.77
N LYS A 568 27.68 3.16 11.27
CA LYS A 568 27.46 1.71 11.23
C LYS A 568 27.65 1.09 12.61
N LEU A 569 26.97 -0.04 12.82
CA LEU A 569 27.11 -0.88 13.99
C LEU A 569 27.11 -2.35 13.58
N TYR A 570 28.06 -3.11 14.13
CA TYR A 570 27.99 -4.57 14.20
C TYR A 570 27.74 -4.97 15.64
N PHE A 571 26.68 -5.74 15.88
CA PHE A 571 26.36 -6.29 17.19
C PHE A 571 26.44 -7.81 17.12
N LYS A 572 27.08 -8.41 18.12
CA LYS A 572 27.09 -9.85 18.38
C LYS A 572 26.99 -10.09 19.87
N GLY A 573 25.95 -10.77 20.33
CA GLY A 573 25.73 -11.00 21.75
C GLY A 573 24.58 -11.96 22.04
N GLN A 574 24.46 -12.42 23.29
CA GLN A 574 23.35 -13.27 23.71
C GLN A 574 22.05 -12.47 23.78
N ALA A 575 20.98 -13.03 23.23
CA ALA A 575 19.64 -12.49 23.29
C ALA A 575 18.65 -13.57 23.75
N SER A 576 17.71 -13.17 24.61
CA SER A 576 16.59 -14.00 25.04
C SER A 576 15.30 -13.20 24.83
N PHE A 577 14.22 -13.87 24.44
CA PHE A 577 12.92 -13.24 24.31
C PHE A 577 11.90 -13.94 25.22
N PRO A 578 11.19 -13.22 26.10
CA PRO A 578 10.27 -13.83 27.06
C PRO A 578 9.00 -14.37 26.38
N LYS A 579 8.20 -15.13 27.14
CA LYS A 579 6.91 -15.66 26.68
C LYS A 579 5.77 -14.65 26.85
N VAL A 580 5.69 -13.67 25.95
CA VAL A 580 4.73 -12.55 26.04
C VAL A 580 3.67 -12.57 24.93
N ILE A 581 3.95 -13.24 23.81
CA ILE A 581 3.08 -13.22 22.62
C ILE A 581 1.83 -14.05 22.83
N GLN A 582 1.99 -15.31 23.27
CA GLN A 582 0.84 -16.20 23.46
C GLN A 582 -0.12 -15.71 24.55
N PRO A 583 0.34 -15.19 25.71
CA PRO A 583 -0.53 -14.52 26.67
C PRO A 583 -1.35 -13.37 26.05
N TYR A 584 -0.73 -12.54 25.21
CA TYR A 584 -1.42 -11.43 24.55
C TYR A 584 -2.52 -11.90 23.60
N ILE A 585 -2.22 -12.91 22.76
CA ILE A 585 -3.22 -13.48 21.84
C ILE A 585 -4.40 -14.09 22.61
N LYS A 586 -4.14 -14.75 23.75
CA LYS A 586 -5.20 -15.28 24.61
C LYS A 586 -6.07 -14.15 25.19
N LYS A 587 -5.46 -13.04 25.60
CA LYS A 587 -6.18 -11.83 26.04
C LYS A 587 -7.11 -11.32 24.93
N LEU A 588 -6.59 -11.12 23.72
CA LEU A 588 -7.39 -10.67 22.58
C LEU A 588 -8.57 -11.60 22.29
N LYS A 589 -8.34 -12.92 22.28
CA LYS A 589 -9.41 -13.91 22.07
C LYS A 589 -10.44 -13.92 23.20
N SER A 590 -10.02 -13.66 24.44
CA SER A 590 -10.93 -13.53 25.58
C SER A 590 -11.77 -12.26 25.50
N GLU A 591 -11.24 -11.18 24.94
CA GLU A 591 -11.90 -9.88 24.82
C GLU A 591 -12.88 -9.84 23.65
N TYR A 592 -12.47 -10.34 22.48
CA TYR A 592 -13.22 -10.20 21.23
C TYR A 592 -13.84 -11.50 20.71
N GLY A 593 -13.55 -12.66 21.31
CA GLY A 593 -14.12 -13.94 20.90
C GLY A 593 -13.76 -14.31 19.46
N ASP A 594 -14.78 -14.61 18.65
CA ASP A 594 -14.66 -14.94 17.23
C ASP A 594 -14.44 -13.72 16.32
N LYS A 595 -14.56 -12.50 16.85
CA LYS A 595 -14.41 -11.26 16.08
C LYS A 595 -12.96 -10.90 15.79
N VAL A 596 -12.00 -11.43 16.54
CA VAL A 596 -10.58 -11.07 16.38
C VAL A 596 -9.84 -12.01 15.44
N GLU A 597 -9.10 -11.42 14.51
CA GLU A 597 -8.23 -12.13 13.58
C GLU A 597 -6.79 -11.59 13.63
N ILE A 598 -5.85 -12.40 14.12
CA ILE A 598 -4.43 -12.04 14.11
C ILE A 598 -3.92 -12.08 12.66
N ARG A 599 -3.25 -11.02 12.22
CA ARG A 599 -2.69 -10.87 10.87
C ARG A 599 -1.17 -10.87 10.83
N GLY A 600 -0.53 -10.31 11.85
CA GLY A 600 0.92 -10.22 11.91
C GLY A 600 1.40 -10.33 13.34
N ILE A 601 2.51 -11.05 13.55
CA ILE A 601 3.23 -11.05 14.82
C ILE A 601 4.71 -10.92 14.54
N ARG A 602 5.27 -9.80 14.97
CA ARG A 602 6.65 -9.44 14.73
C ARG A 602 7.46 -9.47 16.02
N VAL A 603 8.73 -9.85 15.90
CA VAL A 603 9.76 -9.72 16.94
C VAL A 603 10.99 -9.15 16.25
N GLU A 604 11.12 -7.83 16.30
CA GLU A 604 12.08 -7.05 15.51
C GLU A 604 13.18 -6.48 16.40
N PRO A 605 14.45 -6.49 15.98
CA PRO A 605 15.50 -5.74 16.66
C PRO A 605 15.30 -4.25 16.38
N VAL A 606 15.29 -3.45 17.44
CA VAL A 606 15.09 -2.00 17.36
C VAL A 606 16.17 -1.32 18.19
N PHE A 607 16.89 -0.39 17.57
CA PHE A 607 17.82 0.48 18.29
C PHE A 607 17.07 1.73 18.73
N ILE A 608 17.22 2.10 20.00
CA ILE A 608 16.59 3.26 20.62
C ILE A 608 17.70 4.25 21.04
N ALA A 609 17.52 5.52 20.71
CA ALA A 609 18.37 6.62 21.16
C ALA A 609 17.54 7.89 21.38
N ASP A 610 18.19 8.94 21.91
CA ASP A 610 17.63 10.29 21.85
C ASP A 610 17.63 10.77 20.40
N LYS A 611 16.45 10.70 19.79
CA LYS A 611 16.21 11.06 18.40
C LYS A 611 15.72 12.51 18.34
N GLU A 612 16.26 13.23 17.38
CA GLU A 612 15.85 14.60 17.08
C GLU A 612 14.79 14.59 16.00
N TYR A 613 13.68 15.29 16.27
CA TYR A 613 12.59 15.52 15.34
C TYR A 613 12.49 17.02 15.09
N ILE A 614 12.61 17.44 13.82
CA ILE A 614 12.42 18.85 13.43
C ILE A 614 10.92 19.11 13.38
N ILE A 615 10.35 19.65 14.46
CA ILE A 615 8.90 19.84 14.60
C ILE A 615 8.41 21.13 13.95
N TYR A 616 9.32 22.07 13.66
CA TYR A 616 9.05 23.31 12.93
C TYR A 616 10.31 23.75 12.18
N GLU A 617 10.12 24.31 10.99
CA GLU A 617 11.14 24.98 10.19
C GLU A 617 10.54 26.28 9.64
N GLY A 618 11.19 27.42 9.83
CA GLY A 618 10.64 28.74 9.49
C GLY A 618 11.64 29.85 9.22
#